data_AF-A0A524EWY3-F1
#
_entry.id   AF-A0A524EWY3-F1
#
_cell.length_a   1.000
_cell.length_b   1.000
_cell.length_c   1.000
_cell.angle_alpha   90.00
_cell.angle_beta   90.00
_cell.angle_gamma   90.00
#
_symmetry.space_group_name_H-M   'P 1'
#
loop_
_entity.id
_entity.type
_entity.pdbx_description
1 polymer ?
#
loop_
_entity_poly.entity_id
_entity_poly.type
_entity_poly.pdbx_seq_one_letter_code
_entity_poly.pdbx_strand_id
1 'polypeptide(L)'
;MSFISGLKGIFKRPIYVIIVFSFIAIWIGILLEREMFHNLFLSNLLIFFGALLIGFNIILLLFSFFKPFEEIKKVYFIIALILALIIAIFFRESIFLPTFTLFYLISINVNLFFTAFFAFKVCMDSSTKVDDFLYRKKKIGKILRVFEFILFGLAFWFIGIFFVGFFTRTLTPFTQVAINILRIIQWTNLFLLIIVLLRLIITKKFAAYITLFFLLAFFYVIYIIFDFLFGKLYGTESTVPLYVIGSFFVDLILFFYIIGSIYDKVDFLKNKLKLFRADTIAIFLIIMKLYVQVSKIFDRADINDFLLFQEAGLFFIFIFFTLLFGIYNIFTHKHKNRKN
;
A
#
# COMPACT_ATOMS: atom_id res chain seq x y z
N MET A 1 3.27 5.08 18.50
CA MET A 1 3.44 3.78 17.83
C MET A 1 2.14 2.98 17.95
N SER A 2 1.11 3.35 17.16
CA SER A 2 -0.22 2.75 17.29
C SER A 2 -0.43 1.52 16.38
N PHE A 3 0.21 1.49 15.20
CA PHE A 3 0.21 0.29 14.35
C PHE A 3 0.95 -0.91 15.01
N ILE A 4 2.00 -0.66 15.80
CA ILE A 4 2.72 -1.72 16.55
C ILE A 4 1.83 -2.33 17.63
N SER A 5 1.00 -1.52 18.31
CA SER A 5 -0.02 -2.06 19.23
C SER A 5 -1.07 -2.88 18.48
N GLY A 6 -1.50 -2.43 17.30
CA GLY A 6 -2.38 -3.21 16.41
C GLY A 6 -1.76 -4.56 16.00
N LEU A 7 -0.50 -4.57 15.56
CA LEU A 7 0.25 -5.79 15.24
C LEU A 7 0.36 -6.72 16.45
N LYS A 8 0.67 -6.20 17.64
CA LYS A 8 0.65 -7.01 18.88
C LYS A 8 -0.72 -7.63 19.12
N GLY A 9 -1.81 -6.92 18.82
CA GLY A 9 -3.17 -7.45 18.88
C GLY A 9 -3.41 -8.64 17.94
N ILE A 10 -2.89 -8.55 16.72
CA ILE A 10 -2.97 -9.63 15.71
C ILE A 10 -2.15 -10.84 16.14
N PHE A 11 -0.90 -10.61 16.55
CA PHE A 11 0.03 -11.69 16.93
C PHE A 11 -0.35 -12.40 18.23
N LYS A 12 -1.26 -11.84 19.03
CA LYS A 12 -1.86 -12.55 20.17
C LYS A 12 -2.79 -13.69 19.74
N ARG A 13 -3.28 -13.69 18.50
CA ARG A 13 -4.24 -14.68 18.00
C ARG A 13 -3.50 -15.72 17.16
N PRO A 14 -3.35 -16.98 17.63
CA PRO A 14 -2.46 -17.95 16.99
C PRO A 14 -2.86 -18.29 15.54
N ILE A 15 -4.15 -18.31 15.22
CA ILE A 15 -4.62 -18.54 13.85
C ILE A 15 -4.18 -17.43 12.89
N TYR A 16 -4.22 -16.17 13.32
CA TYR A 16 -3.74 -15.06 12.49
C TYR A 16 -2.23 -15.15 12.27
N VAL A 17 -1.47 -15.59 13.27
CA VAL A 17 -0.03 -15.84 13.11
C VAL A 17 0.21 -16.89 12.03
N ILE A 18 -0.54 -18.00 12.06
CA ILE A 18 -0.43 -19.06 11.05
C ILE A 18 -0.77 -18.51 9.66
N ILE A 19 -1.90 -17.81 9.51
CA ILE A 19 -2.31 -17.25 8.21
C ILE A 19 -1.25 -16.29 7.66
N VAL A 20 -0.77 -15.36 8.48
CA VAL A 20 0.22 -14.36 8.07
C VAL A 20 1.56 -15.02 7.73
N PHE A 21 2.00 -16.00 8.52
CA PHE A 21 3.26 -16.71 8.25
C PHE A 21 3.17 -17.56 6.98
N SER A 22 2.05 -18.27 6.77
CA SER A 22 1.79 -19.01 5.54
C SER A 22 1.72 -18.08 4.32
N PHE A 23 1.11 -16.90 4.45
CA PHE A 23 1.08 -15.88 3.41
C PHE A 23 2.49 -15.40 3.04
N ILE A 24 3.33 -15.08 4.03
CA ILE A 24 4.71 -14.65 3.81
C ILE A 24 5.54 -15.77 3.18
N ALA A 25 5.38 -17.01 3.64
CA ALA A 25 6.08 -18.16 3.07
C ALA A 25 5.73 -18.39 1.60
N ILE A 26 4.45 -18.29 1.23
CA ILE A 26 4.02 -18.38 -0.17
C ILE A 26 4.59 -17.22 -0.98
N TRP A 27 4.55 -16.00 -0.46
CA TRP A 27 5.08 -14.83 -1.18
C TRP A 27 6.59 -14.92 -1.41
N ILE A 28 7.37 -15.36 -0.42
CA ILE A 28 8.80 -15.65 -0.58
C ILE A 28 9.01 -16.77 -1.60
N GLY A 29 8.21 -17.84 -1.55
CA GLY A 29 8.27 -18.93 -2.51
C GLY A 29 8.04 -18.46 -3.95
N ILE A 30 7.06 -17.58 -4.17
CA ILE A 30 6.78 -16.97 -5.48
C ILE A 30 7.96 -16.13 -5.96
N LEU A 31 8.57 -15.34 -5.07
CA LEU A 31 9.75 -14.54 -5.40
C LEU A 31 10.94 -15.44 -5.80
N LEU A 32 11.17 -16.54 -5.08
CA LEU A 32 12.24 -17.49 -5.40
C LEU A 32 11.98 -18.25 -6.71
N GLU A 33 10.74 -18.66 -6.96
CA GLU A 33 10.38 -19.36 -8.18
C GLU A 33 10.57 -18.48 -9.41
N ARG A 34 10.06 -17.24 -9.35
CA ARG A 34 10.14 -16.25 -10.41
C ARG A 34 11.57 -15.82 -10.72
N GLU A 35 12.45 -15.71 -9.73
CA GLU A 35 13.77 -15.10 -9.92
C GLU A 35 14.92 -16.10 -10.01
N MET A 36 14.79 -17.31 -9.45
CA MET A 36 15.94 -18.21 -9.27
C MET A 36 15.79 -19.59 -9.91
N PHE A 37 14.60 -20.20 -9.87
CA PHE A 37 14.47 -21.63 -10.15
C PHE A 37 13.68 -21.99 -11.41
N HIS A 38 12.70 -21.16 -11.83
CA HIS A 38 11.83 -21.40 -13.00
C HIS A 38 11.40 -22.87 -13.14
N ASN A 39 11.05 -23.50 -12.02
CA ASN A 39 10.83 -24.94 -11.94
C ASN A 39 9.33 -25.21 -11.91
N LEU A 40 8.82 -25.85 -12.97
CA LEU A 40 7.40 -26.16 -13.16
C LEU A 40 6.79 -26.94 -11.97
N PHE A 41 7.56 -27.78 -11.28
CA PHE A 41 7.10 -28.46 -10.08
C PHE A 41 6.89 -27.48 -8.92
N LEU A 42 7.84 -26.57 -8.70
CA LEU A 42 7.76 -25.54 -7.68
C LEU A 42 6.59 -24.57 -7.97
N SER A 43 6.42 -24.15 -9.23
CA SER A 43 5.30 -23.29 -9.66
C SER A 43 3.97 -23.97 -9.32
N ASN A 44 3.79 -25.23 -9.71
CA ASN A 44 2.56 -25.99 -9.42
C ASN A 44 2.30 -26.16 -7.91
N LEU A 45 3.36 -26.39 -7.13
CA LEU A 45 3.27 -26.51 -5.67
C LEU A 45 2.82 -25.17 -5.05
N LEU A 46 3.44 -24.06 -5.45
CA LEU A 46 3.08 -22.72 -4.96
C LEU A 46 1.67 -22.32 -5.35
N ILE A 47 1.23 -22.66 -6.56
CA ILE A 47 -0.15 -22.46 -7.01
C ILE A 47 -1.12 -23.25 -6.13
N PHE A 48 -0.82 -24.52 -5.87
CA PHE A 48 -1.68 -25.39 -5.05
C PHE A 48 -1.79 -24.87 -3.61
N PHE A 49 -0.67 -24.57 -2.96
CA PHE A 49 -0.69 -24.00 -1.60
C PHE A 49 -1.31 -22.60 -1.56
N GLY A 50 -1.10 -21.79 -2.60
CA GLY A 50 -1.74 -20.49 -2.79
C GLY A 50 -3.26 -20.62 -2.85
N ALA A 51 -3.77 -21.48 -3.73
CA ALA A 51 -5.20 -21.76 -3.86
C ALA A 51 -5.81 -22.31 -2.57
N LEU A 52 -5.11 -23.22 -1.88
CA LEU A 52 -5.53 -23.74 -0.58
C LEU A 52 -5.63 -22.64 0.48
N LEU A 53 -4.62 -21.76 0.56
CA LEU A 53 -4.64 -20.65 1.51
C LEU A 53 -5.70 -19.61 1.14
N ILE A 54 -5.95 -19.33 -0.14
CA ILE A 54 -7.05 -18.47 -0.61
C ILE A 54 -8.40 -19.08 -0.19
N GLY A 55 -8.64 -20.35 -0.49
CA GLY A 55 -9.87 -21.06 -0.12
C GLY A 55 -10.11 -21.08 1.38
N PHE A 56 -9.07 -21.36 2.15
CA PHE A 56 -9.11 -21.33 3.61
C PHE A 56 -9.52 -19.94 4.12
N ASN A 57 -8.88 -18.88 3.62
CA ASN A 57 -9.21 -17.53 4.02
C ASN A 57 -10.61 -17.10 3.57
N ILE A 58 -11.10 -17.53 2.40
CA ILE A 58 -12.47 -17.23 1.94
C ILE A 58 -13.50 -17.88 2.88
N ILE A 59 -13.31 -19.14 3.28
CA ILE A 59 -14.22 -19.80 4.22
C ILE A 59 -14.18 -19.09 5.58
N LEU A 60 -12.99 -18.71 6.06
CA LEU A 60 -12.87 -17.93 7.29
C LEU A 60 -13.53 -16.55 7.16
N LEU A 61 -13.41 -15.89 6.01
CA LEU A 61 -14.08 -14.63 5.72
C LEU A 61 -15.60 -14.79 5.86
N LEU A 62 -16.17 -15.85 5.28
CA LEU A 62 -17.58 -16.17 5.42
C LEU A 62 -17.98 -16.38 6.89
N PHE A 63 -17.20 -17.14 7.66
CA PHE A 63 -17.46 -17.32 9.09
C PHE A 63 -17.35 -16.02 9.90
N SER A 64 -16.47 -15.10 9.50
CA SER A 64 -16.25 -13.82 10.19
C SER A 64 -17.48 -12.90 10.17
N PHE A 65 -18.38 -13.05 9.19
CA PHE A 65 -19.65 -12.31 9.16
C PHE A 65 -20.62 -12.76 10.25
N PHE A 66 -20.57 -14.03 10.65
CA PHE A 66 -21.48 -14.59 11.65
C PHE A 66 -20.94 -14.45 13.07
N LYS A 67 -19.64 -14.70 13.28
CA LYS A 67 -19.01 -14.70 14.61
C LYS A 67 -17.62 -14.08 14.59
N PRO A 68 -17.19 -13.41 15.68
CA PRO A 68 -15.81 -12.96 15.81
C PRO A 68 -14.89 -14.17 15.92
N PHE A 69 -13.66 -14.09 15.40
CA PHE A 69 -12.73 -15.22 15.43
C PHE A 69 -12.40 -15.72 16.84
N GLU A 70 -12.48 -14.85 17.83
CA GLU A 70 -12.25 -15.18 19.24
C GLU A 70 -13.29 -16.18 19.78
N GLU A 71 -14.49 -16.19 19.22
CA GLU A 71 -15.59 -17.09 19.62
C GLU A 71 -15.69 -18.34 18.74
N ILE A 72 -14.90 -18.41 17.66
CA ILE A 72 -14.92 -19.56 16.75
C ILE A 72 -14.16 -20.73 17.39
N LYS A 73 -14.86 -21.84 17.60
CA LYS A 73 -14.25 -23.07 18.14
C LYS A 73 -13.19 -23.61 17.18
N LYS A 74 -12.11 -24.21 17.72
CA LYS A 74 -11.01 -24.83 16.96
C LYS A 74 -11.49 -25.78 15.85
N VAL A 75 -12.58 -26.51 16.09
CA VAL A 75 -13.18 -27.45 15.12
C VAL A 75 -13.57 -26.76 13.80
N TYR A 76 -14.07 -25.53 13.83
CA TYR A 76 -14.45 -24.81 12.62
C TYR A 76 -13.26 -24.44 11.74
N PHE A 77 -12.06 -24.26 12.32
CA PHE A 77 -10.84 -24.06 11.53
C PHE A 77 -10.41 -25.35 10.83
N ILE A 78 -10.56 -26.51 11.49
CA ILE A 78 -10.31 -27.81 10.86
C ILE A 78 -11.29 -28.05 9.72
N ILE A 79 -12.59 -27.78 9.95
CA ILE A 79 -13.62 -27.86 8.90
C ILE A 79 -13.28 -26.92 7.74
N ALA A 80 -12.87 -25.68 8.02
CA ALA A 80 -12.47 -24.73 6.98
C ALA A 80 -11.27 -25.22 6.19
N LEU A 81 -10.28 -25.85 6.83
CA LEU A 81 -9.11 -26.43 6.16
C LEU A 81 -9.50 -27.61 5.26
N ILE A 82 -10.35 -28.52 5.74
CA ILE A 82 -10.83 -29.66 4.96
C ILE A 82 -11.63 -29.18 3.74
N LEU A 83 -12.55 -28.23 3.94
CA LEU A 83 -13.31 -27.63 2.85
C LEU A 83 -12.39 -26.89 1.87
N ALA A 84 -11.39 -26.15 2.34
CA ALA A 84 -10.40 -25.50 1.49
C ALA A 84 -9.57 -26.49 0.68
N LEU A 85 -9.23 -27.65 1.26
CA LEU A 85 -8.53 -28.73 0.56
C LEU A 85 -9.40 -29.33 -0.54
N ILE A 86 -10.67 -29.63 -0.25
CA ILE A 86 -11.64 -30.11 -1.24
C ILE A 86 -11.74 -29.09 -2.38
N ILE A 87 -11.90 -27.81 -2.04
CA ILE A 87 -11.95 -26.73 -3.03
C ILE A 87 -10.66 -26.69 -3.86
N ALA A 88 -9.48 -26.72 -3.23
CA ALA A 88 -8.21 -26.64 -3.95
C ALA A 88 -7.99 -27.83 -4.91
N ILE A 89 -8.49 -29.02 -4.57
CA ILE A 89 -8.37 -30.24 -5.39
C ILE A 89 -9.38 -30.22 -6.55
N PHE A 90 -10.67 -30.06 -6.25
CA PHE A 90 -11.75 -30.21 -7.23
C PHE A 90 -11.99 -28.95 -8.07
N PHE A 91 -11.67 -27.77 -7.52
CA PHE A 91 -11.91 -26.46 -8.13
C PHE A 91 -10.61 -25.78 -8.56
N ARG A 92 -9.53 -26.55 -8.73
CA ARG A 92 -8.20 -26.07 -9.16
C ARG A 92 -8.25 -25.21 -10.42
N GLU A 93 -9.12 -25.57 -11.38
CA GLU A 93 -9.28 -24.93 -12.69
C GLU A 93 -10.36 -23.82 -12.72
N SER A 94 -10.88 -23.36 -11.57
CA SER A 94 -12.06 -22.47 -11.50
C SER A 94 -11.74 -21.08 -10.93
N ILE A 95 -12.61 -20.47 -10.09
CA ILE A 95 -12.40 -19.14 -9.47
C ILE A 95 -11.13 -19.09 -8.60
N PHE A 96 -10.62 -20.26 -8.19
CA PHE A 96 -9.37 -20.41 -7.45
C PHE A 96 -8.14 -20.53 -8.36
N LEU A 97 -8.34 -20.64 -9.68
CA LEU A 97 -7.30 -20.48 -10.67
C LEU A 97 -6.98 -18.98 -10.75
N PRO A 98 -5.75 -18.56 -10.44
CA PRO A 98 -5.35 -17.15 -10.44
C PRO A 98 -5.55 -16.42 -11.78
N THR A 99 -5.82 -17.16 -12.85
CA THR A 99 -6.14 -16.63 -14.18
C THR A 99 -7.60 -16.22 -14.36
N PHE A 100 -8.49 -16.46 -13.38
CA PHE A 100 -9.89 -16.00 -13.48
C PHE A 100 -9.95 -14.47 -13.50
N THR A 101 -10.12 -13.93 -14.71
CA THR A 101 -9.83 -12.53 -15.02
C THR A 101 -10.66 -11.55 -14.20
N LEU A 102 -11.95 -11.83 -13.98
CA LEU A 102 -12.81 -10.90 -13.23
C LEU A 102 -12.40 -10.79 -11.76
N PHE A 103 -12.14 -11.91 -11.08
CA PHE A 103 -11.73 -11.88 -9.67
C PHE A 103 -10.30 -11.34 -9.51
N TYR A 104 -9.43 -11.62 -10.48
CA TYR A 104 -8.12 -10.96 -10.58
C TYR A 104 -8.26 -9.44 -10.67
N LEU A 105 -9.08 -8.94 -11.60
CA LEU A 105 -9.36 -7.52 -11.81
C LEU A 105 -10.03 -6.83 -10.62
N ILE A 106 -10.83 -7.54 -9.84
CA ILE A 106 -11.36 -7.00 -8.58
C ILE A 106 -10.23 -6.94 -7.54
N SER A 107 -9.50 -8.03 -7.36
CA SER A 107 -8.48 -8.17 -6.31
C SER A 107 -7.34 -7.17 -6.45
N ILE A 108 -6.86 -6.97 -7.67
CA ILE A 108 -5.88 -5.95 -8.01
C ILE A 108 -6.38 -4.54 -7.69
N ASN A 109 -7.55 -4.11 -8.15
CA ASN A 109 -8.04 -2.74 -7.96
C ASN A 109 -8.27 -2.44 -6.48
N VAL A 110 -8.82 -3.40 -5.74
CA VAL A 110 -8.97 -3.32 -4.30
C VAL A 110 -7.60 -3.21 -3.60
N ASN A 111 -6.64 -4.05 -3.98
CA ASN A 111 -5.29 -4.01 -3.43
C ASN A 111 -4.59 -2.67 -3.71
N LEU A 112 -4.71 -2.14 -4.92
CA LEU A 112 -4.17 -0.82 -5.30
C LEU A 112 -4.80 0.30 -4.47
N PHE A 113 -6.13 0.29 -4.34
CA PHE A 113 -6.86 1.27 -3.56
C PHE A 113 -6.43 1.30 -2.10
N PHE A 114 -6.38 0.14 -1.44
CA PHE A 114 -5.97 0.05 -0.05
C PHE A 114 -4.51 0.43 0.15
N THR A 115 -3.62 -0.02 -0.73
CA THR A 115 -2.19 0.32 -0.66
C THR A 115 -1.98 1.82 -0.79
N ALA A 116 -2.61 2.47 -1.77
CA ALA A 116 -2.56 3.91 -1.97
C ALA A 116 -3.15 4.69 -0.78
N PHE A 117 -4.32 4.28 -0.28
CA PHE A 117 -4.98 4.93 0.86
C PHE A 117 -4.12 4.86 2.13
N PHE A 118 -3.55 3.70 2.44
CA PHE A 118 -2.72 3.55 3.63
C PHE A 118 -1.36 4.21 3.47
N ALA A 119 -0.74 4.18 2.29
CA ALA A 119 0.48 4.94 2.03
C ALA A 119 0.25 6.45 2.23
N PHE A 120 -0.88 6.97 1.73
CA PHE A 120 -1.30 8.35 1.96
C PHE A 120 -1.43 8.65 3.46
N LYS A 121 -2.08 7.75 4.20
CA LYS A 121 -2.24 7.87 5.66
C LYS A 121 -0.90 7.82 6.41
N VAL A 122 0.05 6.95 6.01
CA VAL A 122 1.41 6.93 6.56
C VAL A 122 2.06 8.30 6.42
N CYS A 123 2.00 8.87 5.21
CA CYS A 123 2.60 10.17 4.91
C CYS A 123 1.99 11.26 5.81
N MET A 124 0.66 11.26 5.99
CA MET A 124 -0.05 12.24 6.82
C MET A 124 0.24 12.06 8.32
N ASP A 125 0.14 10.85 8.84
CA ASP A 125 0.37 10.56 10.27
C ASP A 125 1.84 10.80 10.65
N SER A 126 2.77 10.59 9.72
CA SER A 126 4.20 10.85 9.94
C SER A 126 4.48 12.34 9.92
N SER A 127 3.92 13.07 8.95
CA SER A 127 4.15 14.51 8.85
C SER A 127 3.57 15.28 10.03
N THR A 128 2.38 14.91 10.50
CA THR A 128 1.74 15.52 11.68
C THR A 128 2.51 15.24 12.96
N LYS A 129 3.01 14.01 13.16
CA LYS A 129 3.82 13.68 14.35
C LYS A 129 5.15 14.41 14.40
N VAL A 130 5.82 14.54 13.26
CA VAL A 130 7.08 15.28 13.17
C VAL A 130 6.83 16.76 13.47
N ASP A 131 5.75 17.35 12.93
CA ASP A 131 5.32 18.71 13.30
C ASP A 131 5.04 18.82 14.81
N ASP A 132 4.22 17.94 15.39
CA ASP A 132 3.90 17.96 16.81
C ASP A 132 5.14 17.80 17.72
N PHE A 133 6.09 16.95 17.34
CA PHE A 133 7.34 16.74 18.08
C PHE A 133 8.22 17.99 18.06
N LEU A 134 8.43 18.57 16.88
CA LEU A 134 9.27 19.74 16.69
C LEU A 134 8.69 20.99 17.37
N TYR A 135 7.35 21.09 17.45
CA TYR A 135 6.66 22.27 17.95
C TYR A 135 6.16 22.20 19.39
N ARG A 136 6.53 21.17 20.16
CA ARG A 136 6.26 21.11 21.61
C ARG A 136 6.86 22.29 22.41
N LYS A 137 7.89 22.98 21.91
CA LYS A 137 8.50 24.16 22.57
C LYS A 137 8.06 25.49 21.92
N LYS A 138 7.18 26.22 22.62
CA LYS A 138 6.33 27.33 22.09
C LYS A 138 7.00 28.58 21.50
N LYS A 139 8.28 28.90 21.78
CA LYS A 139 8.87 30.21 21.38
C LYS A 139 9.72 30.20 20.11
N ILE A 140 10.41 29.11 19.79
CA ILE A 140 11.28 29.00 18.58
C ILE A 140 10.48 28.52 17.35
N GLY A 141 9.26 28.02 17.55
CA GLY A 141 8.51 27.27 16.55
C GLY A 141 8.11 28.03 15.28
N LYS A 142 7.93 29.36 15.28
CA LYS A 142 7.51 30.08 14.05
C LYS A 142 8.61 30.19 13.00
N ILE A 143 9.83 30.51 13.41
CA ILE A 143 10.97 30.65 12.50
C ILE A 143 11.37 29.27 11.97
N LEU A 144 11.40 28.26 12.85
CA LEU A 144 11.69 26.88 12.47
C LEU A 144 10.67 26.34 11.45
N ARG A 145 9.38 26.68 11.59
CA ARG A 145 8.31 26.34 10.60
C ARG A 145 8.58 26.89 9.22
N VAL A 146 8.93 28.18 9.15
CA VAL A 146 9.22 28.84 7.87
C VAL A 146 10.47 28.23 7.24
N PHE A 147 11.51 28.01 8.04
CA PHE A 147 12.74 27.38 7.58
C PHE A 147 12.51 25.95 7.06
N GLU A 148 11.75 25.13 7.79
CA GLU A 148 11.41 23.75 7.37
C GLU A 148 10.59 23.71 6.08
N PHE A 149 9.62 24.62 5.92
CA PHE A 149 8.88 24.71 4.67
C PHE A 149 9.75 25.08 3.49
N ILE A 150 10.67 26.03 3.68
CA ILE A 150 11.63 26.40 2.64
C ILE A 150 12.53 25.21 2.35
N LEU A 151 13.06 24.55 3.38
CA LEU A 151 13.97 23.42 3.24
C LEU A 151 13.30 22.22 2.55
N PHE A 152 12.09 21.82 3.00
CA PHE A 152 11.35 20.71 2.40
C PHE A 152 10.79 21.06 1.01
N GLY A 153 10.38 22.31 0.80
CA GLY A 153 9.95 22.80 -0.52
C GLY A 153 11.10 22.82 -1.53
N LEU A 154 12.28 23.30 -1.12
CA LEU A 154 13.50 23.28 -1.93
C LEU A 154 13.99 21.85 -2.17
N ALA A 155 13.98 21.00 -1.14
CA ALA A 155 14.35 19.59 -1.28
C ALA A 155 13.42 18.88 -2.28
N PHE A 156 12.10 19.08 -2.16
CA PHE A 156 11.13 18.58 -3.11
C PHE A 156 11.43 19.05 -4.54
N TRP A 157 11.68 20.34 -4.73
CA TRP A 157 11.95 20.91 -6.04
C TRP A 157 13.26 20.41 -6.65
N PHE A 158 14.33 20.35 -5.83
CA PHE A 158 15.63 19.84 -6.23
C PHE A 158 15.57 18.37 -6.63
N ILE A 159 14.93 17.53 -5.82
CA ILE A 159 14.75 16.10 -6.12
C ILE A 159 13.94 15.95 -7.40
N GLY A 160 12.88 16.74 -7.61
CA GLY A 160 12.09 16.68 -8.83
C GLY A 160 12.87 17.05 -10.09
N ILE A 161 13.65 18.12 -10.05
CA ILE A 161 14.53 18.49 -11.18
C ILE A 161 15.59 17.43 -11.42
N PHE A 162 16.21 16.91 -10.36
CA PHE A 162 17.22 15.87 -10.47
C PHE A 162 16.66 14.63 -11.17
N PHE A 163 15.48 14.15 -10.75
CA PHE A 163 14.86 12.97 -11.33
C PHE A 163 14.36 13.19 -12.74
N VAL A 164 13.68 14.31 -13.02
CA VAL A 164 13.27 14.65 -14.38
C VAL A 164 14.51 14.79 -15.27
N GLY A 165 15.55 15.50 -14.83
CA GLY A 165 16.79 15.67 -15.58
C GLY A 165 17.54 14.37 -15.86
N PHE A 166 17.60 13.47 -14.87
CA PHE A 166 18.18 12.13 -15.02
C PHE A 166 17.44 11.34 -16.10
N PHE A 167 16.12 11.23 -16.01
CA PHE A 167 15.34 10.45 -16.98
C PHE A 167 15.23 11.11 -18.35
N THR A 168 15.26 12.45 -18.45
CA THR A 168 15.20 13.15 -19.76
C THR A 168 16.42 12.83 -20.64
N ARG A 169 17.54 12.39 -20.04
CA ARG A 169 18.72 11.92 -20.76
C ARG A 169 18.58 10.49 -21.31
N THR A 170 17.61 9.71 -20.82
CA THR A 170 17.30 8.37 -21.31
C THR A 170 16.15 8.43 -22.32
N LEU A 171 16.45 8.08 -23.58
CA LEU A 171 15.60 8.32 -24.76
C LEU A 171 14.61 7.19 -25.11
N THR A 172 14.27 6.31 -24.17
CA THR A 172 13.28 5.24 -24.47
C THR A 172 11.84 5.80 -24.40
N PRO A 173 10.91 5.30 -25.24
CA PRO A 173 9.49 5.68 -25.15
C PRO A 173 8.89 5.45 -23.76
N PHE A 174 9.40 4.48 -23.00
CA PHE A 174 8.94 4.18 -21.64
C PHE A 174 9.46 5.15 -20.59
N THR A 175 10.73 5.53 -20.66
CA THR A 175 11.25 6.60 -19.80
C THR A 175 10.51 7.90 -20.08
N GLN A 176 10.04 8.16 -21.30
CA GLN A 176 9.18 9.31 -21.60
C GLN A 176 7.82 9.26 -20.88
N VAL A 177 7.16 8.10 -20.80
CA VAL A 177 5.92 7.94 -20.03
C VAL A 177 6.17 8.21 -18.54
N ALA A 178 7.22 7.61 -17.96
CA ALA A 178 7.59 7.83 -16.57
C ALA A 178 7.96 9.30 -16.26
N ILE A 179 8.65 9.98 -17.19
CA ILE A 179 8.96 11.42 -17.09
C ILE A 179 7.68 12.25 -17.12
N ASN A 180 6.73 11.93 -18.00
CA ASN A 180 5.47 12.65 -18.09
C ASN A 180 4.67 12.49 -16.79
N ILE A 181 4.66 11.28 -16.21
CA ILE A 181 4.08 11.02 -14.90
C ILE A 181 4.79 11.85 -13.82
N LEU A 182 6.13 11.80 -13.73
CA LEU A 182 6.92 12.62 -12.79
C LEU A 182 6.62 14.12 -12.91
N ARG A 183 6.51 14.62 -14.15
CA ARG A 183 6.18 16.03 -14.42
C ARG A 183 4.79 16.38 -13.93
N ILE A 184 3.77 15.56 -14.23
CA ILE A 184 2.39 15.78 -13.75
C ILE A 184 2.38 15.87 -12.22
N ILE A 185 3.14 15.02 -11.54
CA ILE A 185 3.23 15.02 -10.07
C ILE A 185 3.91 16.25 -9.56
N GLN A 186 5.05 16.59 -10.15
CA GLN A 186 5.82 17.76 -9.76
C GLN A 186 4.93 19.00 -9.86
N TRP A 187 4.17 19.14 -10.94
CA TRP A 187 3.18 20.21 -11.14
C TRP A 187 2.01 20.14 -10.16
N THR A 188 1.46 18.95 -9.90
CA THR A 188 0.35 18.77 -8.95
C THR A 188 0.76 19.16 -7.53
N ASN A 189 1.94 18.71 -7.09
CA ASN A 189 2.49 19.05 -5.79
C ASN A 189 2.90 20.52 -5.71
N LEU A 190 3.43 21.10 -6.78
CA LEU A 190 3.70 22.54 -6.85
C LEU A 190 2.42 23.36 -6.74
N PHE A 191 1.36 22.97 -7.45
CA PHE A 191 0.05 23.61 -7.35
C PHE A 191 -0.51 23.51 -5.92
N LEU A 192 -0.44 22.33 -5.30
CA LEU A 192 -0.84 22.14 -3.92
C LEU A 192 0.00 22.98 -2.94
N LEU A 193 1.31 23.10 -3.15
CA LEU A 193 2.20 23.94 -2.35
C LEU A 193 1.85 25.43 -2.50
N ILE A 194 1.49 25.88 -3.71
CA ILE A 194 0.97 27.24 -3.95
C ILE A 194 -0.34 27.45 -3.18
N ILE A 195 -1.26 26.49 -3.17
CA ILE A 195 -2.50 26.60 -2.38
C ILE A 195 -2.18 26.68 -0.87
N VAL A 196 -1.18 25.94 -0.38
CA VAL A 196 -0.72 26.04 1.01
C VAL A 196 -0.13 27.42 1.31
N LEU A 197 0.64 28.02 0.39
CA LEU A 197 1.15 29.38 0.50
C LEU A 197 0.01 30.42 0.50
N LEU A 198 -0.95 30.30 -0.41
CA LEU A 198 -2.14 31.15 -0.43
C LEU A 198 -2.91 31.06 0.88
N ARG A 199 -3.08 29.85 1.42
CA ARG A 199 -3.69 29.64 2.73
C ARG A 199 -2.88 30.30 3.85
N LEU A 200 -1.55 30.21 3.82
CA LEU A 200 -0.69 30.86 4.80
C LEU A 200 -0.88 32.38 4.79
N ILE A 201 -1.01 32.97 3.60
CA ILE A 201 -1.29 34.41 3.41
C ILE A 201 -2.68 34.76 3.97
N ILE A 202 -3.70 33.96 3.67
CA ILE A 202 -5.10 34.22 4.06
C ILE A 202 -5.35 33.96 5.55
N THR A 203 -4.84 32.86 6.11
CA THR A 203 -5.18 32.40 7.48
C THR A 203 -4.12 32.73 8.53
N LYS A 204 -2.95 33.25 8.12
CA LYS A 204 -1.78 33.56 8.98
C LYS A 204 -1.31 32.38 9.84
N LYS A 205 -1.72 31.14 9.54
CA LYS A 205 -1.31 29.92 10.25
C LYS A 205 -0.42 29.07 9.37
N PHE A 206 0.78 28.80 9.88
CA PHE A 206 1.80 28.00 9.21
C PHE A 206 1.55 26.50 9.48
N ALA A 207 1.24 25.75 8.42
CA ALA A 207 1.04 24.31 8.46
C ALA A 207 2.22 23.59 7.81
N ALA A 208 3.37 23.53 8.51
CA ALA A 208 4.61 22.96 8.01
C ALA A 208 4.51 21.44 7.73
N TYR A 209 3.64 20.74 8.48
CA TYR A 209 3.31 19.34 8.22
C TYR A 209 2.81 19.08 6.78
N ILE A 210 2.24 20.07 6.08
CA ILE A 210 1.73 19.88 4.72
C ILE A 210 2.89 19.78 3.72
N THR A 211 3.95 20.58 3.88
CA THR A 211 5.17 20.46 3.05
C THR A 211 5.93 19.18 3.31
N LEU A 212 6.00 18.74 4.57
CA LEU A 212 6.58 17.44 4.90
C LEU A 212 5.73 16.28 4.34
N PHE A 213 4.41 16.42 4.38
CA PHE A 213 3.50 15.48 3.72
C PHE A 213 3.76 15.40 2.21
N PHE A 214 3.90 16.54 1.51
CA PHE A 214 4.22 16.54 0.08
C PHE A 214 5.59 15.95 -0.23
N LEU A 215 6.59 16.16 0.62
CA LEU A 215 7.90 15.54 0.47
C LEU A 215 7.84 14.01 0.62
N LEU A 216 7.13 13.51 1.65
CA LEU A 216 6.94 12.06 1.85
C LEU A 216 6.13 11.43 0.71
N ALA A 217 5.05 12.10 0.30
CA ALA A 217 4.26 11.72 -0.87
C ALA A 217 5.10 11.66 -2.14
N PHE A 218 6.04 12.60 -2.30
CA PHE A 218 6.95 12.62 -3.44
C PHE A 218 7.98 11.50 -3.41
N PHE A 219 8.52 11.15 -2.24
CA PHE A 219 9.38 9.98 -2.10
C PHE A 219 8.64 8.67 -2.42
N TYR A 220 7.39 8.55 -1.98
CA TYR A 220 6.56 7.38 -2.30
C TYR A 220 6.28 7.28 -3.80
N VAL A 221 6.00 8.41 -4.45
CA VAL A 221 5.90 8.50 -5.91
C VAL A 221 7.19 8.07 -6.60
N ILE A 222 8.34 8.57 -6.14
CA ILE A 222 9.64 8.23 -6.73
C ILE A 222 9.87 6.72 -6.60
N TYR A 223 9.53 6.14 -5.44
CA TYR A 223 9.55 4.70 -5.24
C TYR A 223 8.69 3.96 -6.28
N ILE A 224 7.43 4.35 -6.48
CA ILE A 224 6.54 3.71 -7.47
C ILE A 224 7.12 3.81 -8.89
N ILE A 225 7.72 4.95 -9.24
CA ILE A 225 8.26 5.19 -10.58
C ILE A 225 9.57 4.43 -10.79
N PHE A 226 10.39 4.31 -9.76
CA PHE A 226 11.52 3.40 -9.80
C PHE A 226 11.05 1.96 -9.91
N ASP A 227 10.01 1.57 -9.17
CA ASP A 227 9.48 0.21 -9.20
C ASP A 227 9.02 -0.15 -10.63
N PHE A 228 8.31 0.79 -11.24
CA PHE A 228 7.87 0.75 -12.63
C PHE A 228 8.99 0.65 -13.65
N LEU A 229 9.99 1.52 -13.54
CA LEU A 229 11.09 1.56 -14.49
C LEU A 229 11.99 0.33 -14.34
N PHE A 230 12.25 -0.12 -13.11
CA PHE A 230 13.03 -1.34 -12.87
C PHE A 230 12.28 -2.59 -13.32
N GLY A 231 10.98 -2.70 -13.03
CA GLY A 231 10.14 -3.82 -13.47
C GLY A 231 10.16 -4.04 -14.98
N LYS A 232 10.29 -2.97 -15.77
CA LYS A 232 10.34 -3.04 -17.24
C LYS A 232 11.74 -3.12 -17.83
N LEU A 233 12.72 -2.40 -17.29
CA LEU A 233 14.10 -2.39 -17.82
C LEU A 233 14.83 -3.71 -17.57
N TYR A 234 14.47 -4.43 -16.51
CA TYR A 234 15.13 -5.67 -16.10
C TYR A 234 14.22 -6.90 -16.18
N GLY A 235 12.97 -6.74 -16.62
CA GLY A 235 11.95 -7.80 -16.67
C GLY A 235 12.14 -8.88 -17.74
N THR A 236 13.21 -8.84 -18.53
CA THR A 236 13.46 -9.84 -19.57
C THR A 236 14.69 -10.71 -19.36
N GLU A 237 15.86 -10.21 -18.91
CA GLU A 237 17.06 -11.10 -18.83
C GLU A 237 18.10 -10.73 -17.74
N SER A 238 17.85 -9.73 -16.88
CA SER A 238 18.83 -9.34 -15.85
C SER A 238 18.19 -8.70 -14.63
N THR A 239 17.32 -9.42 -13.93
CA THR A 239 16.84 -8.96 -12.63
C THR A 239 18.01 -8.84 -11.66
N VAL A 240 18.29 -7.63 -11.19
CA VAL A 240 19.25 -7.39 -10.10
C VAL A 240 18.58 -7.94 -8.83
N PRO A 241 19.05 -9.06 -8.24
CA PRO A 241 18.34 -9.71 -7.13
C PRO A 241 18.16 -8.77 -5.93
N LEU A 242 19.12 -7.85 -5.74
CA LEU A 242 19.11 -6.85 -4.69
C LEU A 242 17.89 -5.91 -4.77
N TYR A 243 17.47 -5.51 -5.97
CA TYR A 243 16.31 -4.63 -6.16
C TYR A 243 15.01 -5.39 -5.85
N VAL A 244 14.87 -6.62 -6.35
CA VAL A 244 13.67 -7.45 -6.11
C VAL A 244 13.48 -7.74 -4.62
N ILE A 245 14.57 -8.06 -3.92
CA ILE A 245 14.61 -8.22 -2.47
C ILE A 245 14.25 -6.90 -1.76
N GLY A 246 14.81 -5.78 -2.21
CA GLY A 246 14.53 -4.45 -1.64
C GLY A 246 13.06 -4.03 -1.77
N SER A 247 12.48 -4.16 -2.97
CA SER A 247 11.06 -3.88 -3.24
C SER A 247 10.16 -4.79 -2.38
N PHE A 248 10.48 -6.09 -2.29
CA PHE A 248 9.77 -7.03 -1.41
C PHE A 248 9.74 -6.58 0.05
N PHE A 249 10.87 -6.13 0.61
CA PHE A 249 10.90 -5.65 2.00
C PHE A 249 10.02 -4.41 2.21
N VAL A 250 10.02 -3.46 1.27
CA VAL A 250 9.16 -2.27 1.34
C VAL A 250 7.69 -2.68 1.29
N ASP A 251 7.33 -3.57 0.38
CA ASP A 251 5.98 -4.08 0.20
C ASP A 251 5.47 -4.85 1.43
N LEU A 252 6.35 -5.63 2.06
CA LEU A 252 6.08 -6.38 3.29
C LEU A 252 5.92 -5.45 4.51
N ILE A 253 6.73 -4.39 4.61
CA ILE A 253 6.56 -3.35 5.64
C ILE A 253 5.22 -2.63 5.47
N LEU A 254 4.87 -2.26 4.23
CA LEU A 254 3.57 -1.63 3.91
C LEU A 254 2.41 -2.56 4.26
N PHE A 255 2.50 -3.84 3.94
CA PHE A 255 1.51 -4.85 4.30
C PHE A 255 1.29 -4.93 5.82
N PHE A 256 2.37 -5.05 6.60
CA PHE A 256 2.27 -5.06 8.06
C PHE A 256 1.73 -3.75 8.62
N TYR A 257 2.09 -2.61 8.02
CA TYR A 257 1.54 -1.32 8.40
C TYR A 257 0.03 -1.24 8.16
N ILE A 258 -0.45 -1.70 7.00
CA ILE A 258 -1.88 -1.74 6.63
C ILE A 258 -2.65 -2.58 7.65
N ILE A 259 -2.21 -3.82 7.84
CA ILE A 259 -2.85 -4.76 8.76
C ILE A 259 -2.82 -4.23 10.21
N GLY A 260 -1.67 -3.75 10.68
CA GLY A 260 -1.52 -3.15 12.00
C GLY A 260 -2.42 -1.92 12.21
N SER A 261 -2.56 -1.08 11.18
CA SER A 261 -3.39 0.12 11.23
C SER A 261 -4.89 -0.17 11.25
N ILE A 262 -5.33 -1.28 10.64
CA ILE A 262 -6.73 -1.74 10.69
C ILE A 262 -7.04 -2.22 12.10
N TYR A 263 -6.12 -2.99 12.69
CA TYR A 263 -6.29 -3.49 14.05
C TYR A 263 -6.21 -2.40 15.13
N ASP A 264 -5.39 -1.38 14.92
CA ASP A 264 -5.35 -0.21 15.83
C ASP A 264 -6.68 0.57 15.85
N LYS A 265 -7.49 0.47 14.78
CA LYS A 265 -8.78 1.14 14.65
C LYS A 265 -9.98 0.19 14.77
N VAL A 266 -9.80 -0.99 15.38
CA VAL A 266 -10.87 -2.00 15.52
C VAL A 266 -12.15 -1.41 16.11
N ASP A 267 -12.04 -0.65 17.21
CA ASP A 267 -13.21 -0.11 17.89
C ASP A 267 -13.94 0.95 17.05
N PHE A 268 -13.19 1.77 16.33
CA PHE A 268 -13.75 2.75 15.40
C PHE A 268 -14.45 2.06 14.22
N LEU A 269 -13.81 1.05 13.63
CA LEU A 269 -14.36 0.26 12.52
C LEU A 269 -15.62 -0.49 12.96
N LYS A 270 -15.60 -1.12 14.14
CA LYS A 270 -16.74 -1.82 14.75
C LYS A 270 -17.93 -0.88 14.94
N ASN A 271 -17.68 0.35 15.42
CA ASN A 271 -18.74 1.33 15.67
C ASN A 271 -19.32 1.95 14.37
N LYS A 272 -18.50 2.12 13.33
CA LYS A 272 -18.93 2.78 12.08
C LYS A 272 -19.43 1.83 11.00
N LEU A 273 -18.79 0.68 10.81
CA LEU A 273 -19.08 -0.21 9.68
C LEU A 273 -20.06 -1.33 10.03
N LYS A 274 -20.42 -1.55 11.30
CA LYS A 274 -21.38 -2.51 11.90
C LYS A 274 -21.32 -3.97 11.38
N LEU A 275 -21.37 -4.16 10.07
CA LEU A 275 -21.23 -5.39 9.31
C LEU A 275 -19.77 -5.85 9.15
N PHE A 276 -18.82 -4.94 8.93
CA PHE A 276 -17.42 -5.29 8.69
C PHE A 276 -16.57 -5.15 9.96
N ARG A 277 -16.10 -6.28 10.49
CA ARG A 277 -15.16 -6.33 11.61
C ARG A 277 -13.73 -6.14 11.08
N ALA A 278 -12.82 -5.65 11.93
CA ALA A 278 -11.41 -5.49 11.56
C ALA A 278 -10.79 -6.81 11.06
N ASP A 279 -11.19 -7.90 11.70
CA ASP A 279 -10.87 -9.28 11.35
C ASP A 279 -11.24 -9.65 9.90
N THR A 280 -12.47 -9.33 9.50
CA THR A 280 -13.02 -9.53 8.16
C THR A 280 -12.24 -8.72 7.14
N ILE A 281 -11.95 -7.45 7.43
CA ILE A 281 -11.19 -6.56 6.55
C ILE A 281 -9.75 -7.08 6.38
N ALA A 282 -9.12 -7.53 7.46
CA ALA A 282 -7.75 -8.05 7.40
C ALA A 282 -7.65 -9.33 6.58
N ILE A 283 -8.57 -10.28 6.77
CA ILE A 283 -8.60 -11.52 5.97
C ILE A 283 -8.91 -11.19 4.51
N PHE A 284 -9.84 -10.28 4.25
CA PHE A 284 -10.13 -9.83 2.90
C PHE A 284 -8.87 -9.28 2.21
N LEU A 285 -8.09 -8.42 2.88
CA LEU A 285 -6.83 -7.90 2.33
C LEU A 285 -5.79 -8.99 2.07
N ILE A 286 -5.69 -9.98 2.98
CA ILE A 286 -4.79 -11.13 2.78
C ILE A 286 -5.21 -11.91 1.54
N ILE A 287 -6.50 -12.17 1.35
CA ILE A 287 -7.02 -12.85 0.15
C ILE A 287 -6.66 -12.07 -1.11
N MET A 288 -6.93 -10.76 -1.16
CA MET A 288 -6.68 -9.95 -2.36
C MET A 288 -5.17 -9.92 -2.70
N LYS A 289 -4.30 -9.67 -1.72
CA LYS A 289 -2.85 -9.62 -1.96
C LYS A 289 -2.31 -11.01 -2.33
N LEU A 290 -2.75 -12.08 -1.66
CA LEU A 290 -2.35 -13.45 -1.97
C LEU A 290 -2.76 -13.85 -3.39
N TYR A 291 -4.01 -13.57 -3.77
CA TYR A 291 -4.50 -13.85 -5.12
C TYR A 291 -3.66 -13.14 -6.18
N VAL A 292 -3.39 -11.83 -6.00
CA VAL A 292 -2.53 -11.05 -6.91
C VAL A 292 -1.13 -11.64 -7.01
N GLN A 293 -0.51 -12.08 -5.91
CA GLN A 293 0.84 -12.67 -5.98
C GLN A 293 0.86 -14.03 -6.66
N VAL A 294 -0.07 -14.94 -6.33
CA VAL A 294 -0.12 -16.28 -6.96
C VAL A 294 -0.42 -16.15 -8.46
N SER A 295 -1.18 -15.13 -8.87
CA SER A 295 -1.45 -14.85 -10.30
C SER A 295 -0.18 -14.58 -11.10
N LYS A 296 0.85 -13.99 -10.49
CA LYS A 296 2.13 -13.70 -11.16
C LYS A 296 2.96 -14.94 -11.51
N ILE A 297 2.58 -16.13 -11.04
CA ILE A 297 3.26 -17.39 -11.37
C ILE A 297 2.87 -17.87 -12.78
N PHE A 298 1.67 -17.54 -13.27
CA PHE A 298 1.10 -18.10 -14.50
C PHE A 298 1.59 -17.47 -15.81
N ASP A 299 2.60 -16.62 -15.72
CA ASP A 299 2.51 -15.37 -16.46
C ASP A 299 3.25 -15.48 -17.81
N ARG A 300 2.46 -15.44 -18.90
CA ARG A 300 2.87 -15.42 -20.31
C ARG A 300 2.90 -13.96 -20.78
N ALA A 301 4.08 -13.44 -21.15
CA ALA A 301 4.38 -12.30 -22.05
C ALA A 301 3.64 -10.92 -21.93
N ASP A 302 2.35 -10.83 -21.56
CA ASP A 302 1.54 -9.57 -21.53
C ASP A 302 1.59 -8.81 -20.18
N ILE A 303 2.48 -9.23 -19.29
CA ILE A 303 2.57 -8.85 -17.88
C ILE A 303 3.08 -7.43 -17.69
N ASN A 304 4.04 -7.05 -18.53
CA ASN A 304 4.76 -5.80 -18.36
C ASN A 304 3.81 -4.62 -18.52
N ASP A 305 2.86 -4.69 -19.45
CA ASP A 305 1.86 -3.65 -19.66
C ASP A 305 0.79 -3.62 -18.56
N PHE A 306 0.56 -4.76 -17.89
CA PHE A 306 -0.37 -4.86 -16.78
C PHE A 306 0.23 -4.36 -15.45
N LEU A 307 1.50 -4.65 -15.16
CA LEU A 307 2.27 -4.05 -14.06
C LEU A 307 2.32 -2.52 -14.21
N LEU A 308 2.57 -2.05 -15.44
CA LEU A 308 2.49 -0.65 -15.82
C LEU A 308 1.16 0.01 -15.41
N PHE A 309 0.05 -0.66 -15.73
CA PHE A 309 -1.29 -0.18 -15.37
C PHE A 309 -1.53 -0.21 -13.85
N GLN A 310 -0.97 -1.18 -13.13
CA GLN A 310 -1.05 -1.26 -11.67
C GLN A 310 -0.38 -0.08 -11.00
N GLU A 311 0.89 0.17 -11.33
CA GLU A 311 1.68 1.22 -10.70
C GLU A 311 1.12 2.61 -11.06
N ALA A 312 0.69 2.80 -12.31
CA ALA A 312 -0.01 4.00 -12.73
C ALA A 312 -1.36 4.18 -11.98
N GLY A 313 -2.13 3.11 -11.82
CA GLY A 313 -3.40 3.12 -11.08
C GLY A 313 -3.22 3.46 -9.61
N LEU A 314 -2.26 2.82 -8.94
CA LEU A 314 -1.88 3.13 -7.55
C LEU A 314 -1.54 4.61 -7.41
N PHE A 315 -0.74 5.10 -8.35
CA PHE A 315 -0.30 6.46 -8.42
C PHE A 315 -1.47 7.46 -8.56
N PHE A 316 -2.42 7.23 -9.48
CA PHE A 316 -3.59 8.11 -9.65
C PHE A 316 -4.50 8.13 -8.41
N ILE A 317 -4.72 6.96 -7.77
CA ILE A 317 -5.51 6.88 -6.54
C ILE A 317 -4.82 7.66 -5.41
N PHE A 318 -3.50 7.55 -5.30
CA PHE A 318 -2.72 8.27 -4.31
C PHE A 318 -2.79 9.80 -4.51
N ILE A 319 -2.69 10.28 -5.76
CA ILE A 319 -2.93 11.69 -6.09
C ILE A 319 -4.35 12.11 -5.72
N PHE A 320 -5.35 11.31 -6.08
CA PHE A 320 -6.74 11.62 -5.81
C PHE A 320 -6.98 11.85 -4.31
N PHE A 321 -6.48 10.96 -3.45
CA PHE A 321 -6.56 11.14 -1.99
C PHE A 321 -5.80 12.38 -1.52
N THR A 322 -4.62 12.62 -2.07
CA THR A 322 -3.78 13.78 -1.75
C THR A 322 -4.48 15.09 -2.08
N LEU A 323 -5.12 15.18 -3.25
CA LEU A 323 -5.91 16.33 -3.66
C LEU A 323 -7.14 16.48 -2.78
N LEU A 324 -7.94 15.42 -2.61
CA LEU A 324 -9.20 15.46 -1.86
C LEU A 324 -8.96 15.89 -0.41
N PHE A 325 -8.00 15.30 0.27
CA PHE A 325 -7.66 15.68 1.65
C PHE A 325 -6.92 17.00 1.74
N GLY A 326 -6.01 17.31 0.80
CA GLY A 326 -5.32 18.59 0.75
C GLY A 326 -6.32 19.73 0.69
N ILE A 327 -7.20 19.69 -0.32
CA ILE A 327 -8.31 20.62 -0.53
C ILE A 327 -9.23 20.66 0.70
N TYR A 328 -9.68 19.49 1.17
CA TYR A 328 -10.56 19.40 2.34
C TYR A 328 -9.96 20.05 3.59
N ASN A 329 -8.70 19.75 3.93
CA ASN A 329 -8.01 20.30 5.10
C ASN A 329 -7.74 21.80 4.96
N ILE A 330 -7.64 22.31 3.74
CA ILE A 330 -7.52 23.74 3.45
C ILE A 330 -8.84 24.45 3.78
N PHE A 331 -9.98 23.90 3.35
CA PHE A 331 -11.30 24.52 3.53
C PHE A 331 -11.96 24.29 4.90
N THR A 332 -11.74 23.14 5.56
CA THR A 332 -12.46 22.80 6.81
C THR A 332 -11.83 23.31 8.09
N HIS A 333 -10.61 23.86 8.05
CA HIS A 333 -10.02 24.54 9.20
C HIS A 333 -10.58 25.97 9.33
N LYS A 334 -11.90 26.06 9.51
CA LYS A 334 -12.57 27.28 9.95
C LYS A 334 -12.07 27.66 11.34
N HIS A 335 -11.92 28.98 11.50
CA HIS A 335 -11.60 29.72 12.71
C HIS A 335 -12.33 29.16 13.95
N LYS A 336 -11.76 28.18 14.65
CA LYS A 336 -12.12 27.95 16.06
C LYS A 336 -11.51 29.12 16.82
N ASN A 337 -12.26 30.22 16.91
CA ASN A 337 -12.04 31.25 17.91
C ASN A 337 -12.09 30.55 19.27
N ARG A 338 -10.93 30.25 19.84
CA ARG A 338 -10.80 30.04 21.28
C ARG A 338 -11.05 31.40 21.93
N LYS A 339 -12.32 31.73 22.12
CA LYS A 339 -12.81 32.52 23.25
C LYS A 339 -13.54 31.54 24.15
N ASN A 340 -12.82 31.10 25.18
CA ASN A 340 -13.23 30.88 26.57
C ASN A 340 -12.09 30.11 27.24
#